data_AF-A0A4P7WCR0-F1
#
_entry.id   AF-A0A4P7WCR0-F1
#
_cell.length_a   1.000
_cell.length_b   1.000
_cell.length_c   1.000
_cell.angle_alpha   90.00
_cell.angle_beta   90.00
_cell.angle_gamma   90.00
#
_symmetry.space_group_name_H-M   'P 1'
#
loop_
_entity.id
_entity.type
_entity.pdbx_description
1 polymer ?
#
loop_
_entity_poly.entity_id
_entity_poly.type
_entity_poly.pdbx_seq_one_letter_code
_entity_poly.pdbx_strand_id
1 'polypeptide(L)'
;MSKIKADTYKIEELRGKSVDELRALLVELKKEQINQRFRLATSQQESTAEIAVVRKAVARIKLLLGEERRKNNSAAPKASAAQS
;
A
#
# COMPACT_ATOMS: atom_id res chain seq x y z
N MET A 1 -18.38 4.10 -13.46
CA MET A 1 -17.02 4.64 -13.22
C MET A 1 -16.18 3.90 -12.14
N SER A 2 -16.59 2.75 -11.57
CA SER A 2 -15.94 2.20 -10.36
C SER A 2 -15.02 0.97 -10.55
N LYS A 3 -14.84 0.45 -11.78
CA LYS A 3 -13.92 -0.69 -12.04
C LYS A 3 -12.47 -0.25 -12.30
N ILE A 4 -12.28 0.89 -12.97
CA ILE A 4 -10.97 1.40 -13.42
C ILE A 4 -10.00 1.61 -12.23
N LYS A 5 -10.48 2.19 -11.12
CA LYS A 5 -9.64 2.46 -9.93
C LYS A 5 -9.21 1.19 -9.18
N ALA A 6 -10.00 0.10 -9.24
CA ALA A 6 -9.70 -1.12 -8.50
C ALA A 6 -8.56 -1.92 -9.14
N ASP A 7 -8.49 -1.89 -10.47
CA ASP A 7 -7.44 -2.54 -11.24
C ASP A 7 -6.09 -1.82 -11.10
N THR A 8 -6.10 -0.49 -10.95
CA THR A 8 -4.89 0.34 -10.75
C THR A 8 -4.05 -0.04 -9.52
N TYR A 9 -4.66 -0.64 -8.49
CA TYR A 9 -3.97 -1.04 -7.26
C TYR A 9 -3.76 -2.55 -7.14
N LYS A 10 -3.84 -3.28 -8.26
CA LYS A 10 -3.43 -4.69 -8.29
C LYS A 10 -1.92 -4.80 -8.07
N ILE A 11 -1.51 -5.96 -7.57
CA ILE A 11 -0.10 -6.20 -7.21
C ILE A 11 0.80 -6.11 -8.45
N GLU A 12 0.32 -6.57 -9.61
CA GLU A 12 1.05 -6.53 -10.89
C GLU A 12 1.47 -5.11 -11.25
N GLU A 13 0.54 -4.15 -11.23
CA GLU A 13 0.79 -2.74 -11.49
C GLU A 13 1.71 -2.08 -10.45
N LEU A 14 1.58 -2.47 -9.18
CA LEU A 14 2.37 -1.90 -8.09
C LEU A 14 3.81 -2.41 -8.08
N ARG A 15 4.09 -3.59 -8.63
CA ARG A 15 5.45 -4.15 -8.74
C ARG A 15 6.33 -3.40 -9.73
N GLY A 16 5.76 -2.70 -10.70
CA GLY A 16 6.50 -1.87 -11.66
C GLY A 16 6.98 -0.54 -11.09
N LYS A 17 6.54 -0.16 -9.88
CA LYS A 17 6.87 1.12 -9.24
C LYS A 17 8.11 1.01 -8.37
N SER A 18 8.83 2.13 -8.22
CA SER A 18 9.97 2.21 -7.31
C SER A 18 9.53 2.24 -5.84
N VAL A 19 10.45 1.95 -4.91
CA VAL A 19 10.18 2.01 -3.47
C VAL A 19 9.71 3.40 -3.03
N ASP A 20 10.27 4.46 -3.60
CA ASP A 20 9.91 5.84 -3.26
C ASP A 20 8.54 6.22 -3.82
N GLU A 21 8.21 5.78 -5.04
CA GLU A 21 6.87 5.93 -5.61
C GLU A 21 5.81 5.19 -4.80
N LEU A 22 6.12 3.98 -4.32
CA LEU A 22 5.25 3.21 -3.44
C LEU A 22 5.02 3.93 -2.10
N ARG A 23 6.06 4.57 -1.53
CA ARG A 23 5.94 5.38 -0.31
C ARG A 23 5.10 6.63 -0.54
N ALA A 24 5.30 7.33 -1.65
CA ALA A 24 4.50 8.50 -2.01
C ALA A 24 3.02 8.11 -2.18
N LEU A 25 2.74 7.03 -2.91
CA LEU A 25 1.39 6.51 -3.11
C LEU A 25 0.72 6.08 -1.79
N LEU A 26 1.50 5.52 -0.85
CA LEU A 26 1.00 5.16 0.48
C LEU A 26 0.52 6.38 1.27
N VAL A 27 1.21 7.52 1.15
CA VAL A 27 0.81 8.78 1.82
C VAL A 27 -0.49 9.31 1.21
N GLU A 28 -0.57 9.35 -0.12
CA GLU A 28 -1.76 9.76 -0.88
C GLU A 28 -2.99 8.94 -0.45
N LEU A 29 -2.87 7.61 -0.45
CA LEU A 29 -3.97 6.72 -0.10
C LEU A 29 -4.38 6.80 1.38
N LYS A 30 -3.46 7.13 2.29
CA LYS A 30 -3.81 7.37 3.70
C LYS A 30 -4.60 8.66 3.87
N LYS A 31 -4.24 9.72 3.14
CA LYS A 31 -5.02 10.97 3.12
C LYS A 31 -6.43 10.69 2.61
N GLU A 32 -6.55 9.92 1.54
CA GLU A 32 -7.84 9.54 0.99
C GLU A 32 -8.65 8.66 1.95
N GLN A 33 -8.01 7.75 2.69
CA GLN A 33 -8.69 6.97 3.73
C GLN A 33 -9.28 7.86 4.84
N ILE A 34 -8.57 8.92 5.23
CA ILE A 34 -9.06 9.89 6.21
C ILE A 34 -10.24 10.68 5.63
N ASN A 35 -10.13 11.15 4.38
CA ASN A 35 -11.23 11.82 3.69
C ASN A 35 -12.49 10.93 3.63
N GLN A 36 -12.32 9.65 3.34
CA GLN A 36 -13.42 8.69 3.33
C GLN A 36 -14.07 8.52 4.71
N ARG A 37 -13.29 8.59 5.80
CA ARG A 37 -13.84 8.57 7.17
C ARG A 37 -14.67 9.81 7.45
N PHE A 38 -14.20 10.98 7.02
CA PHE A 38 -14.97 12.22 7.13
C PHE A 38 -16.27 12.16 6.33
N ARG A 39 -16.23 11.72 5.07
CA ARG A 39 -17.42 11.55 4.24
C ARG A 39 -18.42 10.54 4.80
N LEU A 40 -17.92 9.48 5.45
CA LEU A 40 -18.76 8.50 6.14
C LEU A 40 -19.43 9.12 7.37
N ALA A 41 -18.70 9.91 8.16
CA ALA A 41 -19.24 10.59 9.33
C ALA A 41 -20.29 11.66 8.98
N THR A 42 -20.12 12.35 7.85
CA THR A 42 -21.10 13.35 7.36
C THR A 42 -22.25 12.74 6.56
N SER A 43 -22.31 11.41 6.41
CA SER A 43 -23.29 10.68 5.59
C SER A 43 -23.35 11.13 4.12
N GLN A 44 -22.28 11.74 3.60
CA GLN A 44 -22.15 12.18 2.20
C GLN A 44 -21.38 11.17 1.33
N GLN A 45 -21.15 9.95 1.83
CA GLN A 45 -20.44 8.92 1.08
C GLN A 45 -21.38 8.17 0.14
N GLU A 46 -21.17 8.35 -1.17
CA GLU A 46 -21.99 7.70 -2.21
C GLU A 46 -21.59 6.24 -2.47
N SER A 47 -20.33 5.85 -2.22
CA SER A 47 -19.82 4.51 -2.51
C SER A 47 -18.95 3.92 -1.40
N THR A 48 -19.49 2.95 -0.68
CA THR A 48 -18.77 2.18 0.35
C THR A 48 -17.76 1.18 -0.24
N ALA A 49 -17.94 0.78 -1.50
CA ALA A 49 -17.01 -0.09 -2.22
C ALA A 49 -15.63 0.57 -2.37
N GLU A 50 -15.58 1.90 -2.53
CA GLU A 50 -14.32 2.64 -2.63
C GLU A 50 -13.49 2.58 -1.34
N ILE A 51 -14.14 2.41 -0.19
CA ILE A 51 -13.46 2.21 1.09
C ILE A 51 -12.68 0.91 1.10
N ALA A 52 -13.28 -0.17 0.60
CA ALA A 52 -12.62 -1.47 0.50
C ALA A 52 -11.44 -1.42 -0.48
N VAL A 53 -11.56 -0.69 -1.59
CA VAL A 53 -10.48 -0.52 -2.57
C VAL A 53 -9.28 0.20 -1.95
N VAL A 54 -9.47 1.36 -1.32
CA VAL A 54 -8.38 2.13 -0.70
C VAL A 54 -7.71 1.33 0.42
N ARG A 55 -8.48 0.64 1.26
CA ARG A 55 -7.94 -0.25 2.31
C ARG A 55 -7.06 -1.37 1.72
N LYS A 56 -7.53 -2.03 0.66
CA LYS A 56 -6.78 -3.11 0.00
C LYS A 56 -5.51 -2.57 -0.67
N ALA A 57 -5.58 -1.41 -1.31
CA ALA A 57 -4.43 -0.76 -1.92
C ALA A 57 -3.32 -0.48 -0.89
N VAL A 58 -3.67 0.12 0.26
CA VAL A 58 -2.74 0.38 1.37
C VAL A 58 -2.10 -0.91 1.87
N ALA A 59 -2.86 -2.00 2.03
CA ALA A 59 -2.34 -3.28 2.48
C ALA A 59 -1.34 -3.89 1.47
N ARG A 60 -1.66 -3.84 0.17
CA ARG A 60 -0.80 -4.35 -0.91
C ARG A 60 0.52 -3.58 -0.99
N ILE A 61 0.49 -2.25 -0.90
CA ILE A 61 1.71 -1.43 -0.93
C ILE A 61 2.59 -1.74 0.28
N LYS A 62 2.01 -1.86 1.48
CA LYS A 62 2.77 -2.25 2.68
C LYS A 62 3.41 -3.63 2.54
N LEU A 63 2.71 -4.57 1.90
CA LEU A 63 3.25 -5.91 1.62
C LEU A 63 4.49 -5.81 0.73
N LEU A 64 4.41 -5.11 -0.41
CA LEU A 64 5.52 -4.93 -1.34
C LEU A 64 6.72 -4.24 -0.69
N LEU A 65 6.50 -3.18 0.08
CA LEU A 65 7.57 -2.52 0.85
C LEU A 65 8.23 -3.48 1.86
N GLY A 66 7.44 -4.37 2.46
CA GLY A 66 7.95 -5.43 3.35
C GLY A 66 8.74 -6.51 2.60
N GLU A 67 8.32 -6.90 1.40
CA GLU A 67 9.03 -7.81 0.51
C GLU A 67 10.40 -7.23 0.12
N GLU A 68 10.46 -5.99 -0.33
CA GLU A 68 11.71 -5.29 -0.66
C GLU A 68 12.67 -5.22 0.54
N ARG A 69 12.13 -4.92 1.73
CA ARG A 69 12.93 -4.92 2.96
C ARG A 69 13.54 -6.28 3.27
N ARG A 70 12.76 -7.36 3.11
CA ARG A 70 13.24 -8.74 3.33
C ARG A 70 14.30 -9.12 2.30
N LYS A 71 14.09 -8.78 1.02
CA LYS A 71 15.04 -9.02 -0.07
C LYS A 71 16.38 -8.33 0.19
N ASN A 72 16.35 -7.08 0.63
CA ASN A 72 17.55 -6.34 1.00
C ASN A 72 18.26 -6.96 2.22
N ASN A 73 17.50 -7.44 3.21
CA ASN A 73 18.06 -8.09 4.40
C ASN A 73 18.62 -9.49 4.13
N SER A 74 18.09 -10.24 3.16
CA SER A 74 18.67 -11.52 2.72
C SER A 74 19.98 -11.38 1.94
N ALA A 75 20.30 -10.18 1.46
CA ALA A 75 21.57 -9.85 0.82
C ALA A 75 22.65 -9.39 1.82
N ALA A 76 22.29 -9.08 3.08
CA ALA A 76 23.23 -8.84 4.15
C ALA A 76 23.60 -10.18 4.83
N PRO A 77 24.88 -10.58 4.86
CA PRO A 77 25.28 -11.88 5.37
C PRO A 77 25.01 -11.96 6.87
N LYS A 78 24.67 -13.17 7.33
CA LYS A 78 24.65 -13.57 8.75
C LYS A 78 26.07 -13.52 9.35
N ALA A 79 26.66 -12.33 9.45
CA ALA A 79 27.97 -12.10 10.04
C ALA A 79 27.80 -11.47 11.44
N SER A 80 27.36 -12.27 12.41
CA SER A 80 27.68 -12.07 13.85
C SER A 80 27.21 -13.19 14.78
N ALA A 81 26.56 -14.25 14.30
CA ALA A 81 26.19 -15.40 15.15
C ALA A 81 27.29 -16.49 15.25
N ALA A 82 28.53 -16.14 14.95
CA ALA A 82 29.68 -17.03 15.11
C ALA A 82 30.89 -16.22 15.59
N GLN A 83 30.92 -15.90 16.88
CA GLN A 83 32.15 -15.75 17.62
C GLN A 83 31.84 -16.03 19.09
N SER A 84 32.50 -17.11 19.52
CA SER A 84 32.61 -17.71 20.85
C SER A 84 32.95 -16.74 21.97
#